data_AF-A0A9D1DG25-F1
#
_entry.id   AF-A0A9D1DG25-F1
#
_cell.length_a   1.000
_cell.length_b   1.000
_cell.length_c   1.000
_cell.angle_alpha   90.00
_cell.angle_beta   90.00
_cell.angle_gamma   90.00
#
_symmetry.space_group_name_H-M   'P 1'
#
loop_
_entity.id
_entity.type
_entity.pdbx_description
1 polymer ?
#
loop_
_entity_poly.entity_id
_entity_poly.type
_entity_poly.pdbx_seq_one_letter_code
_entity_poly.pdbx_strand_id
1 'polypeptide(L)'
;MPELSALVELASLFGTSVDALIGYEVPDNALPALLRRLRACRDAHQFDEGDEIAGRLLRCYPNSFEAVYHTAGFYYCQGLTQAEKEEMRRSIELYERSLALLSQNTDPEIGEISIRESIVNARISLGEDEEGVRELKRHNDNGIYDSLIGTTLAYTDQKDEARRYLFRSYLRLAADLVHLAFGYVNTAETPDAQKKALELLDRILYFLDGMTEPGRVSFVTKVEASLLTVCAHLCVGLGQNERAETYLRRAWETAERFDAAPDYGVTAIHFCCGDPLPAAFDDIGETAVRGVERFIKENEETAPVLWPLWEGWSHEKA
;
A
#
# COMPACT_ATOMS: atom_id res chain seq x y z
N MET A 1 -30.45 11.74 48.53
CA MET A 1 -30.68 12.32 47.19
C MET A 1 -31.77 13.37 47.36
N PRO A 2 -31.49 14.67 47.11
CA PRO A 2 -32.55 15.68 47.16
C PRO A 2 -33.65 15.33 46.13
N GLU A 3 -34.90 15.61 46.46
CA GLU A 3 -36.02 15.40 45.54
C GLU A 3 -35.87 16.32 44.31
N LEU A 4 -36.24 15.83 43.12
CA LEU A 4 -36.11 16.56 41.85
C LEU A 4 -36.82 17.93 41.91
N SER A 5 -37.93 18.00 42.65
CA SER A 5 -38.69 19.21 42.98
C SER A 5 -37.85 20.27 43.70
N ALA A 6 -37.08 19.86 44.71
CA ALA A 6 -36.24 20.76 45.50
C ALA A 6 -35.10 21.38 44.67
N LEU A 7 -34.53 20.61 43.73
CA LEU A 7 -33.50 21.12 42.81
C LEU A 7 -34.08 22.14 41.82
N VAL A 8 -35.31 21.92 41.34
CA VAL A 8 -36.01 22.87 40.46
C VAL A 8 -36.36 24.16 41.20
N GLU A 9 -36.84 24.07 42.44
CA GLU A 9 -37.14 25.24 43.27
C GLU A 9 -35.89 26.07 43.59
N LEU A 10 -34.78 25.42 43.93
CA LEU A 10 -33.50 26.09 44.15
C LEU A 10 -32.97 26.76 42.88
N ALA A 11 -33.05 26.08 41.73
CA ALA A 11 -32.68 26.67 40.45
C ALA A 11 -33.52 27.93 40.15
N SER A 12 -34.83 27.88 40.41
CA SER A 12 -35.72 29.04 40.27
C SER A 12 -35.39 30.16 41.26
N LEU A 13 -35.03 29.85 42.51
CA LEU A 13 -34.67 30.85 43.54
C LEU A 13 -33.42 31.63 43.15
N PHE A 14 -32.41 30.95 42.61
CA PHE A 14 -31.14 31.55 42.20
C PHE A 14 -31.15 32.07 40.75
N GLY A 15 -32.29 31.97 40.05
CA GLY A 15 -32.41 32.44 38.66
C GLY A 15 -31.48 31.71 37.69
N THR A 16 -31.18 30.43 37.97
CA THR A 16 -30.26 29.60 37.19
C THR A 16 -30.94 28.32 36.71
N SER A 17 -30.30 27.53 35.84
CA SER A 17 -30.81 26.21 35.47
C SER A 17 -30.46 25.16 36.52
N VAL A 18 -31.22 24.06 36.58
CA VAL A 18 -30.88 22.91 37.45
C VAL A 18 -29.49 22.37 37.11
N ASP A 19 -29.13 22.35 35.82
CA ASP A 19 -27.82 21.93 35.33
C ASP A 19 -26.70 22.81 35.92
N ALA A 20 -26.85 24.13 35.85
CA ALA A 20 -25.88 25.07 36.41
C ALA A 20 -25.84 25.02 37.96
N LEU A 21 -26.96 24.71 38.62
CA LEU A 21 -27.06 24.56 40.07
C LEU A 21 -26.25 23.36 40.59
N ILE A 22 -26.25 22.25 39.84
CA ILE A 22 -25.50 21.03 40.20
C ILE A 22 -24.11 20.98 39.56
N GLY A 23 -23.72 22.01 38.81
CA GLY A 23 -22.47 22.05 38.05
C GLY A 23 -22.42 21.01 36.92
N TYR A 24 -23.58 20.58 36.41
CA TYR A 24 -23.67 19.69 35.26
C TYR A 24 -23.56 20.49 33.97
N GLU A 25 -22.51 20.24 33.21
CA GLU A 25 -22.39 20.70 31.84
C GLU A 25 -22.82 19.56 30.92
N VAL A 26 -23.78 19.83 30.02
CA VAL A 26 -24.20 18.84 29.03
C VAL A 26 -22.98 18.48 28.18
N PRO A 27 -22.51 17.21 28.20
CA PRO A 27 -21.38 16.84 27.38
C PRO A 27 -21.74 17.03 25.90
N ASP A 28 -20.78 17.50 25.09
CA ASP A 28 -20.95 17.52 23.65
C ASP A 28 -21.07 16.07 23.13
N ASN A 29 -22.32 15.66 22.91
CA ASN A 29 -22.71 14.33 22.46
C ASN A 29 -23.03 14.31 20.96
N ALA A 30 -22.65 15.36 20.23
CA ALA A 30 -22.73 15.35 18.78
C ALA A 30 -21.82 14.25 18.22
N LEU A 31 -22.24 13.62 17.11
CA LEU A 31 -21.50 12.53 16.47
C LEU A 31 -20.00 12.87 16.27
N PRO A 32 -19.61 14.04 15.72
CA PRO A 32 -18.18 14.36 15.53
C PRO A 32 -17.39 14.44 16.84
N ALA A 33 -18.01 14.91 17.93
CA ALA A 33 -17.37 15.01 19.24
C ALA A 33 -17.16 13.63 19.86
N LEU A 34 -18.17 12.76 19.80
CA LEU A 34 -18.06 11.38 20.26
C LEU A 34 -17.03 10.58 19.47
N LEU A 35 -16.99 10.71 18.14
CA LEU A 35 -15.98 10.06 17.29
C LEU A 35 -14.56 10.51 17.62
N ARG A 36 -14.36 11.81 17.86
CA ARG A 36 -13.05 12.35 18.27
C ARG A 36 -12.59 11.78 19.60
N ARG A 37 -13.49 11.69 20.57
CA ARG A 37 -13.20 11.09 21.89
C ARG A 37 -12.93 9.59 21.78
N LEU A 38 -13.72 8.85 21.00
CA LEU A 38 -13.49 7.42 20.77
C LEU A 38 -12.09 7.17 20.18
N ARG A 39 -11.69 7.96 19.17
CA ARG A 39 -10.34 7.89 18.60
C ARG A 39 -9.26 8.19 19.64
N ALA A 40 -9.44 9.24 20.46
CA ALA A 40 -8.49 9.55 21.53
C ALA A 40 -8.39 8.40 22.56
N CYS A 41 -9.51 7.80 22.96
CA CYS A 41 -9.51 6.64 23.87
C CYS A 41 -8.80 5.43 23.25
N ARG A 42 -9.05 5.14 21.96
CA ARG A 42 -8.34 4.10 21.21
C ARG A 42 -6.83 4.33 21.22
N ASP A 43 -6.40 5.52 20.82
CA ASP A 43 -4.98 5.86 20.67
C ASP A 43 -4.25 5.90 22.02
N ALA A 44 -4.96 6.22 23.11
CA ALA A 44 -4.46 6.20 24.48
C ALA A 44 -4.67 4.86 25.22
N HIS A 45 -5.22 3.83 24.56
CA HIS A 45 -5.56 2.53 25.16
C HIS A 45 -6.50 2.62 26.39
N GLN A 46 -7.37 3.63 26.42
CA GLN A 46 -8.36 3.83 27.48
C GLN A 46 -9.66 3.08 27.14
N PHE A 47 -9.61 1.75 27.20
CA PHE A 47 -10.70 0.90 26.72
C PHE A 47 -11.98 1.02 27.55
N ASP A 48 -11.89 1.17 28.88
CA ASP A 48 -13.09 1.31 29.72
C ASP A 48 -13.93 2.56 29.36
N GLU A 49 -13.30 3.73 29.19
CA GLU A 49 -14.01 4.94 28.74
C GLU A 49 -14.46 4.79 27.28
N GLY A 50 -13.61 4.22 26.44
CA GLY A 50 -13.92 3.98 25.04
C GLY A 50 -15.16 3.10 24.85
N ASP A 51 -15.35 2.10 25.71
CA ASP A 51 -16.51 1.20 25.69
C ASP A 51 -17.83 1.93 25.97
N GLU A 52 -17.82 2.86 26.93
CA GLU A 52 -18.99 3.70 27.21
C GLU A 52 -19.35 4.58 26.01
N ILE A 53 -18.34 5.15 25.34
CA ILE A 53 -18.50 6.00 24.15
C ILE A 53 -18.97 5.16 22.96
N ALA A 54 -18.36 4.01 22.70
CA ALA A 54 -18.73 3.05 21.66
C ALA A 54 -20.18 2.61 21.83
N GLY A 55 -20.57 2.21 23.05
CA GLY A 55 -21.94 1.86 23.37
C GLY A 55 -22.92 3.01 23.12
N ARG A 56 -22.53 4.25 23.44
CA ARG A 56 -23.36 5.45 23.15
C ARG A 56 -23.49 5.70 21.65
N LEU A 57 -22.40 5.63 20.90
CA LEU A 57 -22.39 5.79 19.44
C LEU A 57 -23.34 4.79 18.78
N LEU A 58 -23.23 3.51 19.13
CA LEU A 58 -24.08 2.46 18.54
C LEU A 58 -25.56 2.60 18.94
N ARG A 59 -25.88 3.15 20.12
CA ARG A 59 -27.27 3.42 20.55
C ARG A 59 -27.86 4.65 19.87
N CYS A 60 -27.12 5.76 19.80
CA CYS A 60 -27.61 7.04 19.28
C CYS A 60 -27.56 7.12 17.76
N TYR A 61 -26.57 6.46 17.14
CA TYR A 61 -26.30 6.52 15.70
C TYR A 61 -26.13 5.11 15.09
N PRO A 62 -27.06 4.17 15.31
CA PRO A 62 -26.89 2.77 14.89
C PRO A 62 -26.65 2.61 13.38
N ASN A 63 -27.25 3.47 12.54
CA ASN A 63 -27.19 3.35 11.08
C ASN A 63 -26.27 4.41 10.42
N SER A 64 -25.36 5.01 11.19
CA SER A 64 -24.32 5.90 10.66
C SER A 64 -23.08 5.08 10.33
N PHE A 65 -22.61 5.18 9.08
CA PHE A 65 -21.36 4.53 8.66
C PHE A 65 -20.19 4.91 9.58
N GLU A 66 -19.96 6.21 9.81
CA GLU A 66 -18.84 6.68 10.65
C GLU A 66 -18.91 6.11 12.07
N ALA A 67 -20.11 6.12 12.69
CA ALA A 67 -20.30 5.57 14.03
C ALA A 67 -19.98 4.07 14.08
N VAL A 68 -20.52 3.29 13.13
CA VAL A 68 -20.32 1.83 13.08
C VAL A 68 -18.87 1.48 12.76
N TYR A 69 -18.29 2.08 11.72
CA TYR A 69 -16.93 1.80 11.25
C TYR A 69 -15.87 2.16 12.31
N HIS A 70 -15.93 3.35 12.91
CA HIS A 70 -14.95 3.73 13.92
C HIS A 70 -15.12 2.95 15.22
N THR A 71 -16.33 2.53 15.56
CA THR A 71 -16.56 1.62 16.68
C THR A 71 -16.01 0.22 16.41
N ALA A 72 -16.14 -0.28 15.17
CA ALA A 72 -15.50 -1.54 14.76
C ALA A 72 -13.98 -1.48 14.97
N GLY A 73 -13.33 -0.39 14.55
CA GLY A 73 -11.88 -0.20 14.72
C GLY A 73 -11.44 0.00 16.17
N PHE A 74 -12.30 0.56 17.03
CA PHE A 74 -12.05 0.59 18.47
C PHE A 74 -12.04 -0.84 19.06
N TYR A 75 -13.08 -1.62 18.79
CA TYR A 75 -13.17 -3.01 19.27
C TYR A 75 -12.08 -3.92 18.70
N TYR A 76 -11.66 -3.68 17.45
CA TYR A 76 -10.50 -4.36 16.87
C TYR A 76 -9.24 -4.12 17.71
N CYS A 77 -8.95 -2.86 18.04
CA CYS A 77 -7.78 -2.46 18.82
C CYS A 77 -7.83 -3.05 20.24
N GLN A 78 -9.00 -3.02 20.88
CA GLN A 78 -9.21 -3.62 22.19
C GLN A 78 -8.99 -5.14 22.17
N GLY A 79 -9.65 -5.85 21.24
CA GLY A 79 -9.51 -7.30 21.09
C GLY A 79 -8.06 -7.71 20.81
N LEU A 80 -7.35 -6.94 19.98
CA LEU A 80 -5.95 -7.20 19.66
C LEU A 80 -5.02 -7.01 20.87
N THR A 81 -5.24 -5.95 21.66
CA THR A 81 -4.35 -5.59 22.78
C THR A 81 -4.60 -6.40 24.05
N GLN A 82 -5.85 -6.77 24.30
CA GLN A 82 -6.26 -7.53 25.49
C GLN A 82 -6.39 -9.04 25.22
N ALA A 83 -6.21 -9.47 23.96
CA ALA A 83 -6.46 -10.85 23.51
C ALA A 83 -7.91 -11.31 23.75
N GLU A 84 -8.85 -10.38 23.73
CA GLU A 84 -10.27 -10.61 23.99
C GLU A 84 -10.99 -11.02 22.70
N LYS A 85 -11.35 -12.30 22.62
CA LYS A 85 -11.98 -12.88 21.42
C LYS A 85 -13.35 -12.28 21.13
N GLU A 86 -14.10 -11.89 22.16
CA GLU A 86 -15.45 -11.36 21.96
C GLU A 86 -15.45 -9.96 21.39
N GLU A 87 -14.51 -9.10 21.79
CA GLU A 87 -14.37 -7.79 21.16
C GLU A 87 -13.86 -7.90 19.72
N MET A 88 -13.03 -8.91 19.44
CA MET A 88 -12.65 -9.21 18.06
C MET A 88 -13.85 -9.64 17.19
N ARG A 89 -14.75 -10.50 17.71
CA ARG A 89 -15.98 -10.88 17.02
C ARG A 89 -16.92 -9.70 16.82
N ARG A 90 -17.08 -8.87 17.84
CA ARG A 90 -17.87 -7.65 17.77
C ARG A 90 -17.34 -6.67 16.73
N SER A 91 -16.02 -6.57 16.62
CA SER A 91 -15.37 -5.80 15.56
C SER A 91 -15.74 -6.31 14.17
N ILE A 92 -15.68 -7.63 13.94
CA ILE A 92 -16.08 -8.26 12.67
C ILE A 92 -17.52 -7.93 12.32
N GLU A 93 -18.47 -8.14 13.24
CA GLU A 93 -19.89 -7.85 13.02
C GLU A 93 -20.13 -6.38 12.64
N LEU A 94 -19.42 -5.46 13.30
CA LEU A 94 -19.53 -4.04 13.01
C LEU A 94 -18.87 -3.66 11.67
N TYR A 95 -17.75 -4.26 11.31
CA TYR A 95 -17.15 -4.06 9.99
C TYR A 95 -18.05 -4.60 8.87
N GLU A 96 -18.62 -5.80 9.02
CA GLU A 96 -19.59 -6.36 8.07
C GLU A 96 -20.81 -5.45 7.92
N ARG A 97 -21.30 -4.88 9.04
CA ARG A 97 -22.36 -3.87 9.00
C ARG A 97 -21.92 -2.57 8.31
N SER A 98 -20.68 -2.13 8.52
CA SER A 98 -20.15 -0.93 7.86
C SER A 98 -20.08 -1.07 6.35
N LEU A 99 -19.80 -2.27 5.83
CA LEU A 99 -19.88 -2.56 4.38
C LEU A 99 -21.29 -2.29 3.83
N ALA A 100 -22.34 -2.69 4.56
CA ALA A 100 -23.73 -2.44 4.17
C ALA A 100 -24.09 -0.94 4.18
N LEU A 101 -23.33 -0.12 4.90
CA LEU A 101 -23.53 1.33 5.02
C LEU A 101 -22.53 2.14 4.18
N LEU A 102 -21.67 1.49 3.38
CA LEU A 102 -20.55 2.13 2.69
C LEU A 102 -20.98 3.27 1.76
N SER A 103 -22.21 3.24 1.23
CA SER A 103 -22.77 4.33 0.41
C SER A 103 -22.91 5.68 1.13
N GLN A 104 -22.83 5.68 2.47
CA GLN A 104 -22.82 6.90 3.28
C GLN A 104 -21.41 7.46 3.50
N ASN A 105 -20.36 6.70 3.18
CA ASN A 105 -19.00 7.11 3.42
C ASN A 105 -18.62 8.30 2.54
N THR A 106 -17.94 9.28 3.14
CA THR A 106 -17.44 10.49 2.48
C THR A 106 -15.91 10.53 2.40
N ASP A 107 -15.22 9.62 3.08
CA ASP A 107 -13.77 9.52 3.08
C ASP A 107 -13.29 8.61 1.94
N PRO A 108 -12.62 9.14 0.89
CA PRO A 108 -12.18 8.34 -0.25
C PRO A 108 -11.08 7.32 0.09
N GLU A 109 -10.42 7.43 1.25
CA GLU A 109 -9.39 6.48 1.68
C GLU A 109 -10.00 5.23 2.34
N ILE A 110 -11.28 5.29 2.72
CA ILE A 110 -12.00 4.16 3.30
C ILE A 110 -12.89 3.54 2.22
N GLY A 111 -12.62 2.28 1.90
CA GLY A 111 -13.36 1.56 0.87
C GLY A 111 -13.72 0.16 1.32
N GLU A 112 -14.46 -0.55 0.46
CA GLU A 112 -14.73 -1.97 0.65
C GLU A 112 -13.43 -2.76 0.86
N ILE A 113 -12.36 -2.37 0.14
CA ILE A 113 -11.07 -3.04 0.20
C ILE A 113 -10.50 -3.03 1.63
N SER A 114 -10.37 -1.85 2.24
CA SER A 114 -9.75 -1.69 3.56
C SER A 114 -10.62 -2.25 4.69
N ILE A 115 -11.95 -2.23 4.54
CA ILE A 115 -12.87 -2.82 5.52
C ILE A 115 -12.75 -4.35 5.52
N ARG A 116 -12.67 -4.99 4.35
CA ARG A 116 -12.51 -6.45 4.24
C ARG A 116 -11.17 -6.93 4.78
N GLU A 117 -10.09 -6.17 4.57
CA GLU A 117 -8.79 -6.44 5.22
C GLU A 117 -8.91 -6.43 6.74
N SER A 118 -9.66 -5.47 7.29
CA SER A 118 -9.89 -5.36 8.73
C SER A 118 -10.65 -6.57 9.28
N ILE A 119 -11.68 -7.03 8.58
CA ILE A 119 -12.42 -8.26 8.92
C ILE A 119 -11.48 -9.47 8.94
N VAL A 120 -10.65 -9.62 7.92
CA VAL A 120 -9.81 -10.81 7.79
C VAL A 120 -8.67 -10.80 8.80
N ASN A 121 -8.06 -9.66 9.07
CA ASN A 121 -7.07 -9.52 10.15
C ASN A 121 -7.67 -9.87 11.52
N ALA A 122 -8.93 -9.51 11.75
CA ALA A 122 -9.67 -9.89 12.96
C ALA A 122 -9.93 -11.40 13.01
N ARG A 123 -10.34 -12.02 11.90
CA ARG A 123 -10.53 -13.48 11.79
C ARG A 123 -9.23 -14.26 12.00
N ILE A 124 -8.13 -13.81 11.43
CA ILE A 124 -6.79 -14.40 11.64
C ILE A 124 -6.42 -14.35 13.12
N SER A 125 -6.69 -13.23 13.80
CA SER A 125 -6.46 -13.11 15.25
C SER A 125 -7.31 -14.09 16.09
N LEU A 126 -8.44 -14.56 15.55
CA LEU A 126 -9.27 -15.60 16.15
C LEU A 126 -8.85 -17.04 15.78
N GLY A 127 -7.90 -17.21 14.85
CA GLY A 127 -7.50 -18.50 14.28
C GLY A 127 -8.46 -19.00 13.19
N GLU A 128 -9.26 -18.12 12.60
CA GLU A 128 -10.24 -18.42 11.55
C GLU A 128 -9.66 -18.19 10.14
N ASP A 129 -8.40 -18.58 9.94
CA ASP A 129 -7.59 -18.27 8.76
C ASP A 129 -8.26 -18.70 7.44
N GLU A 130 -8.81 -19.92 7.40
CA GLU A 130 -9.44 -20.46 6.18
C GLU A 130 -10.69 -19.68 5.77
N GLU A 131 -11.50 -19.23 6.73
CA GLU A 131 -12.72 -18.47 6.42
C GLU A 131 -12.37 -17.07 5.94
N GLY A 132 -11.43 -16.40 6.60
CA GLY A 132 -10.92 -15.10 6.14
C GLY A 132 -10.34 -15.17 4.73
N VAL A 133 -9.54 -16.19 4.43
CA VAL A 133 -9.00 -16.39 3.08
C VAL A 133 -10.10 -16.68 2.06
N ARG A 134 -11.12 -17.48 2.40
CA ARG A 134 -12.26 -17.73 1.51
C ARG A 134 -12.98 -16.43 1.14
N GLU A 135 -13.14 -15.51 2.08
CA GLU A 135 -13.74 -14.20 1.81
C GLU A 135 -12.87 -13.35 0.89
N LEU A 136 -11.58 -13.19 1.20
CA LEU A 136 -10.66 -12.41 0.36
C LEU A 136 -10.61 -12.92 -1.08
N LYS A 137 -10.57 -14.24 -1.28
CA LYS A 137 -10.55 -14.85 -2.62
C LYS A 137 -11.77 -14.45 -3.47
N ARG A 138 -12.95 -14.24 -2.87
CA ARG A 138 -14.16 -13.81 -3.59
C ARG A 138 -14.11 -12.34 -4.05
N HIS A 139 -13.26 -11.54 -3.41
CA HIS A 139 -13.10 -10.10 -3.67
C HIS A 139 -11.69 -9.74 -4.13
N ASN A 140 -10.92 -10.72 -4.61
CA ASN A 140 -9.52 -10.53 -5.00
C ASN A 140 -9.39 -10.01 -6.45
N ASP A 141 -10.16 -8.98 -6.78
CA ASP A 141 -10.12 -8.35 -8.10
C ASP A 141 -8.71 -7.78 -8.35
N ASN A 142 -8.17 -8.08 -9.53
CA ASN A 142 -6.82 -7.68 -9.95
C ASN A 142 -5.70 -8.09 -8.95
N GLY A 143 -5.94 -9.10 -8.10
CA GLY A 143 -4.94 -9.60 -7.16
C GLY A 143 -4.66 -8.68 -5.96
N ILE A 144 -5.57 -7.76 -5.63
CA ILE A 144 -5.37 -6.79 -4.56
C ILE A 144 -5.05 -7.42 -3.19
N TYR A 145 -5.55 -8.62 -2.93
CA TYR A 145 -5.31 -9.39 -1.71
C TYR A 145 -4.29 -10.51 -1.86
N ASP A 146 -3.54 -10.59 -2.97
CA ASP A 146 -2.58 -11.67 -3.19
C ASP A 146 -1.56 -11.76 -2.03
N SER A 147 -1.06 -10.64 -1.52
CA SER A 147 -0.13 -10.61 -0.37
C SER A 147 -0.77 -11.17 0.91
N LEU A 148 -1.97 -10.69 1.26
CA LEU A 148 -2.66 -11.08 2.49
C LEU A 148 -3.15 -12.52 2.44
N ILE A 149 -3.70 -12.97 1.31
CA ILE A 149 -4.07 -14.38 1.10
C ILE A 149 -2.83 -15.26 1.20
N GLY A 150 -1.75 -14.90 0.51
CA GLY A 150 -0.51 -15.67 0.49
C GLY A 150 0.12 -15.82 1.87
N THR A 151 0.21 -14.73 2.64
CA THR A 151 0.77 -14.75 4.00
C THR A 151 -0.12 -15.53 4.98
N THR A 152 -1.45 -15.39 4.89
CA THR A 152 -2.38 -16.13 5.75
C THR A 152 -2.32 -17.64 5.49
N LEU A 153 -2.36 -18.05 4.21
CA LEU A 153 -2.21 -19.46 3.83
C LEU A 153 -0.84 -20.04 4.19
N ALA A 154 0.20 -19.20 4.29
CA ALA A 154 1.52 -19.66 4.70
C ALA A 154 1.57 -20.15 6.15
N TYR A 155 0.54 -19.91 6.97
CA TYR A 155 0.40 -20.49 8.31
C TYR A 155 -0.43 -21.78 8.36
N THR A 156 -1.14 -22.13 7.28
CA THR A 156 -1.97 -23.34 7.17
C THR A 156 -1.25 -24.46 6.42
N ASP A 157 -1.89 -25.61 6.22
CA ASP A 157 -1.32 -26.71 5.40
C ASP A 157 -1.33 -26.41 3.88
N GLN A 158 -1.94 -25.29 3.44
CA GLN A 158 -2.10 -24.93 2.02
C GLN A 158 -0.87 -24.20 1.46
N LYS A 159 0.34 -24.71 1.72
CA LYS A 159 1.61 -24.03 1.39
C LYS A 159 1.80 -23.78 -0.11
N ASP A 160 1.36 -24.70 -0.97
CA ASP A 160 1.54 -24.54 -2.42
C ASP A 160 0.66 -23.43 -2.99
N GLU A 161 -0.55 -23.27 -2.46
CA GLU A 161 -1.42 -22.16 -2.83
C GLU A 161 -0.86 -20.83 -2.29
N ALA A 162 -0.38 -20.83 -1.05
CA ALA A 162 0.28 -19.67 -0.44
C ALA A 162 1.41 -19.13 -1.33
N ARG A 163 2.31 -20.02 -1.80
CA ARG A 163 3.42 -19.64 -2.68
C ARG A 163 2.96 -18.93 -3.96
N ARG A 164 1.88 -19.40 -4.60
CA ARG A 164 1.37 -18.81 -5.84
C ARG A 164 0.89 -17.38 -5.62
N TYR A 165 0.16 -17.13 -4.54
CA TYR A 165 -0.30 -15.80 -4.17
C TYR A 165 0.87 -14.87 -3.79
N LEU A 166 1.81 -15.36 -2.98
CA LEU A 166 3.02 -14.61 -2.63
C LEU A 166 3.88 -14.26 -3.85
N PHE A 167 4.04 -15.18 -4.80
CA PHE A 167 4.81 -14.94 -6.01
C PHE A 167 4.13 -13.91 -6.93
N ARG A 168 2.80 -13.96 -7.08
CA ARG A 168 2.05 -12.93 -7.81
C ARG A 168 2.20 -11.55 -7.16
N SER A 169 2.11 -11.48 -5.83
CA SER A 169 2.34 -10.23 -5.09
C SER A 169 3.77 -9.71 -5.24
N TYR A 170 4.77 -10.61 -5.27
CA TYR A 170 6.17 -10.26 -5.49
C TYR A 170 6.41 -9.65 -6.88
N LEU A 171 5.82 -10.22 -7.93
CA LEU A 171 5.87 -9.65 -9.28
C LEU A 171 5.18 -8.29 -9.36
N ARG A 172 4.03 -8.14 -8.69
CA ARG A 172 3.30 -6.86 -8.59
C ARG A 172 4.15 -5.78 -7.94
N LEU A 173 4.81 -6.10 -6.82
CA LEU A 173 5.69 -5.19 -6.11
C LEU A 173 6.85 -4.71 -7.01
N ALA A 174 7.43 -5.61 -7.81
CA ALA A 174 8.47 -5.24 -8.76
C ALA A 174 7.97 -4.25 -9.82
N ALA A 175 6.77 -4.47 -10.37
CA ALA A 175 6.14 -3.54 -11.30
C ALA A 175 5.83 -2.17 -10.65
N ASP A 176 5.31 -2.17 -9.41
CA ASP A 176 5.02 -0.94 -8.68
C ASP A 176 6.30 -0.14 -8.37
N LEU A 177 7.42 -0.82 -8.04
CA LEU A 177 8.72 -0.17 -7.89
C LEU A 177 9.18 0.51 -9.18
N VAL A 178 9.02 -0.14 -10.33
CA VAL A 178 9.35 0.45 -11.64
C VAL A 178 8.48 1.68 -11.91
N HIS A 179 7.17 1.62 -11.64
CA HIS A 179 6.29 2.78 -11.76
C HIS A 179 6.70 3.94 -10.84
N LEU A 180 7.09 3.65 -9.60
CA LEU A 180 7.61 4.66 -8.68
C LEU A 180 8.90 5.30 -9.20
N ALA A 181 9.81 4.51 -9.78
CA ALA A 181 11.03 5.04 -10.40
C ALA A 181 10.71 6.10 -11.45
N PHE A 182 9.86 5.76 -12.43
CA PHE A 182 9.46 6.69 -13.49
C PHE A 182 8.66 7.88 -12.95
N GLY A 183 7.75 7.65 -12.00
CA GLY A 183 6.96 8.70 -11.37
C GLY A 183 7.84 9.75 -10.69
N TYR A 184 8.80 9.33 -9.86
CA TYR A 184 9.70 10.25 -9.18
C TYR A 184 10.63 10.98 -10.14
N VAL A 185 11.17 10.29 -11.17
CA VAL A 185 11.97 10.92 -12.22
C VAL A 185 11.18 12.03 -12.92
N ASN A 186 9.94 11.75 -13.32
CA ASN A 186 9.12 12.72 -14.05
C ASN A 186 8.68 13.92 -13.19
N THR A 187 8.69 13.79 -11.86
CA THR A 187 8.43 14.91 -10.93
C THR A 187 9.70 15.65 -10.47
N ALA A 188 10.89 15.20 -10.87
CA ALA A 188 12.16 15.71 -10.38
C ALA A 188 12.64 16.95 -11.16
N GLU A 189 12.04 18.11 -10.87
CA GLU A 189 12.35 19.38 -11.57
C GLU A 189 13.62 20.10 -11.07
N THR A 190 14.10 19.77 -9.88
CA THR A 190 15.26 20.44 -9.27
C THR A 190 16.47 19.50 -9.16
N PRO A 191 17.71 20.02 -9.11
CA PRO A 191 18.89 19.17 -8.91
C PRO A 191 18.85 18.34 -7.61
N ASP A 192 18.20 18.84 -6.55
CA ASP A 192 18.01 18.08 -5.30
C ASP A 192 17.02 16.92 -5.50
N ALA A 193 15.89 17.17 -6.16
CA ALA A 193 14.92 16.14 -6.49
C ALA A 193 15.51 15.07 -7.43
N GLN A 194 16.31 15.48 -8.43
CA GLN A 194 16.99 14.57 -9.35
C GLN A 194 18.01 13.67 -8.63
N LYS A 195 18.75 14.21 -7.65
CA LYS A 195 19.64 13.41 -6.81
C LYS A 195 18.87 12.36 -6.00
N LYS A 196 17.75 12.75 -5.38
CA LYS A 196 16.88 11.83 -4.63
C LYS A 196 16.27 10.75 -5.53
N ALA A 197 15.84 11.12 -6.73
CA ALA A 197 15.35 10.17 -7.73
C ALA A 197 16.45 9.18 -8.14
N LEU A 198 17.67 9.67 -8.41
CA LEU A 198 18.81 8.80 -8.74
C LEU A 198 19.14 7.81 -7.61
N GLU A 199 19.13 8.26 -6.34
CA GLU A 199 19.33 7.39 -5.18
C GLU A 199 18.23 6.33 -5.04
N LEU A 200 16.98 6.67 -5.35
CA LEU A 200 15.88 5.71 -5.38
C LEU A 200 16.07 4.69 -6.51
N LEU A 201 16.44 5.13 -7.72
CA LEU A 201 16.69 4.23 -8.85
C LEU A 201 17.83 3.26 -8.56
N ASP A 202 18.92 3.68 -7.91
CA ASP A 202 20.00 2.78 -7.52
C ASP A 202 19.51 1.65 -6.59
N ARG A 203 18.59 1.96 -5.66
CA ARG A 203 17.98 0.96 -4.76
C ARG A 203 17.05 0.01 -5.51
N ILE A 204 16.28 0.54 -6.46
CA ILE A 204 15.36 -0.26 -7.27
C ILE A 204 16.15 -1.19 -8.19
N LEU A 205 17.19 -0.69 -8.85
CA LEU A 205 18.10 -1.50 -9.67
C LEU A 205 18.74 -2.64 -8.85
N TYR A 206 19.20 -2.34 -7.63
CA TYR A 206 19.73 -3.37 -6.74
C TYR A 206 18.68 -4.43 -6.38
N PHE A 207 17.44 -4.02 -6.11
CA PHE A 207 16.34 -4.94 -5.84
C PHE A 207 16.05 -5.83 -7.06
N LEU A 208 15.91 -5.23 -8.25
CA LEU A 208 15.60 -5.93 -9.50
C LEU A 208 16.69 -6.93 -9.90
N ASP A 209 17.97 -6.57 -9.78
CA ASP A 209 19.10 -7.48 -10.00
C ASP A 209 19.01 -8.69 -9.06
N GLY A 210 18.72 -8.44 -7.77
CA GLY A 210 18.52 -9.49 -6.77
C GLY A 210 17.25 -10.33 -6.95
N MET A 211 16.36 -9.99 -7.88
CA MET A 211 15.16 -10.80 -8.16
C MET A 211 15.46 -12.00 -9.06
N THR A 212 16.48 -11.91 -9.92
CA THR A 212 16.76 -12.89 -10.97
C THR A 212 17.93 -13.78 -10.57
N GLU A 213 17.87 -15.06 -10.92
CA GLU A 213 18.97 -16.00 -10.72
C GLU A 213 20.27 -15.45 -11.36
N PRO A 214 21.42 -15.49 -10.66
CA PRO A 214 22.68 -14.93 -11.17
C PRO A 214 23.03 -15.46 -12.56
N GLY A 215 23.25 -14.52 -13.50
CA GLY A 215 23.65 -14.83 -14.87
C GLY A 215 22.51 -15.24 -15.80
N ARG A 216 21.26 -15.28 -15.34
CA ARG A 216 20.10 -15.56 -16.20
C ARG A 216 19.45 -14.27 -16.69
N VAL A 217 18.93 -14.33 -17.91
CA VAL A 217 18.15 -13.26 -18.53
C VAL A 217 16.68 -13.48 -18.20
N SER A 218 15.96 -12.39 -17.96
CA SER A 218 14.51 -12.36 -17.81
C SER A 218 13.96 -11.02 -18.30
N PHE A 219 12.64 -10.84 -18.24
CA PHE A 219 12.02 -9.55 -18.57
C PHE A 219 12.57 -8.42 -17.67
N VAL A 220 13.01 -8.74 -16.44
CA VAL A 220 13.63 -7.78 -15.52
C VAL A 220 14.91 -7.21 -16.09
N THR A 221 15.70 -8.00 -16.82
CA THR A 221 16.92 -7.54 -17.49
C THR A 221 16.62 -6.44 -18.52
N LYS A 222 15.51 -6.56 -19.25
CA LYS A 222 15.08 -5.53 -20.20
C LYS A 222 14.69 -4.23 -19.50
N VAL A 223 13.94 -4.33 -18.40
CA VAL A 223 13.55 -3.18 -17.56
C VAL A 223 14.78 -2.52 -16.92
N GLU A 224 15.75 -3.31 -16.46
CA GLU A 224 17.01 -2.84 -15.89
C GLU A 224 17.77 -1.94 -16.88
N ALA A 225 17.88 -2.37 -18.14
CA ALA A 225 18.52 -1.57 -19.19
C ALA A 225 17.86 -0.19 -19.38
N SER A 226 16.52 -0.14 -19.35
CA SER A 226 15.78 1.14 -19.44
C SER A 226 16.01 2.01 -18.22
N LEU A 227 15.95 1.47 -17.01
CA LEU A 227 16.19 2.23 -15.78
C LEU A 227 17.63 2.76 -15.69
N LEU A 228 18.62 1.97 -16.13
CA LEU A 228 20.01 2.43 -16.23
C LEU A 228 20.16 3.61 -17.21
N THR A 229 19.41 3.59 -18.31
CA THR A 229 19.37 4.72 -19.25
C THR A 229 18.80 5.97 -18.60
N VAL A 230 17.72 5.84 -17.82
CA VAL A 230 17.15 6.94 -17.02
C VAL A 230 18.15 7.49 -16.01
N CYS A 231 18.92 6.64 -15.32
CA CYS A 231 20.01 7.08 -14.45
C CYS A 231 21.05 7.90 -15.21
N ALA A 232 21.40 7.50 -16.44
CA ALA A 232 22.33 8.25 -17.28
C ALA A 232 21.79 9.65 -17.61
N HIS A 233 20.51 9.78 -17.97
CA HIS A 233 19.85 11.08 -18.19
C HIS A 233 19.92 11.98 -16.96
N LEU A 234 19.57 11.45 -15.77
CA LEU A 234 19.66 12.20 -14.52
C LEU A 234 21.09 12.66 -14.23
N CYS A 235 22.08 11.81 -14.45
CA CYS A 235 23.48 12.17 -14.27
C CYS A 235 23.92 13.30 -15.22
N VAL A 236 23.50 13.30 -16.48
CA VAL A 236 23.77 14.41 -17.41
C VAL A 236 23.13 15.71 -16.92
N GLY A 237 21.86 15.67 -16.50
CA GLY A 237 21.15 16.83 -15.95
C GLY A 237 21.83 17.41 -14.69
N LEU A 238 22.49 16.56 -13.91
CA LEU A 238 23.29 16.93 -12.74
C LEU A 238 24.73 17.35 -13.06
N GLY A 239 25.14 17.35 -14.33
CA GLY A 239 26.51 17.65 -14.78
C GLY A 239 27.54 16.55 -14.46
N GLN A 240 27.09 15.32 -14.20
CA GLN A 240 27.91 14.17 -13.80
C GLN A 240 28.19 13.22 -14.98
N ASN A 241 28.85 13.72 -16.04
CA ASN A 241 28.99 12.99 -17.31
C ASN A 241 29.75 11.65 -17.18
N GLU A 242 30.78 11.57 -16.34
CA GLU A 242 31.51 10.29 -16.11
C GLU A 242 30.60 9.21 -15.50
N ARG A 243 29.73 9.63 -14.57
CA ARG A 243 28.76 8.73 -13.95
C ARG A 243 27.65 8.36 -14.93
N ALA A 244 27.24 9.31 -15.78
CA ALA A 244 26.29 9.06 -16.87
C ALA A 244 26.82 7.99 -17.85
N GLU A 245 28.08 8.10 -18.29
CA GLU A 245 28.73 7.10 -19.14
C GLU A 245 28.75 5.73 -18.47
N THR A 246 29.05 5.68 -17.17
CA THR A 246 29.05 4.42 -16.40
C THR A 246 27.68 3.74 -16.41
N TYR A 247 26.60 4.49 -16.17
CA TYR A 247 25.24 3.94 -16.25
C TYR A 247 24.87 3.54 -17.67
N LEU A 248 25.22 4.35 -18.66
CA LEU A 248 24.90 4.08 -20.06
C LEU A 248 25.63 2.82 -20.57
N ARG A 249 26.89 2.62 -20.18
CA ARG A 249 27.65 1.40 -20.54
C ARG A 249 27.00 0.16 -19.94
N ARG A 250 26.59 0.23 -18.67
CA ARG A 250 25.83 -0.86 -18.04
C ARG A 250 24.51 -1.10 -18.77
N ALA A 251 23.79 -0.04 -19.18
CA ALA A 251 22.55 -0.17 -19.95
C ALA A 251 22.79 -0.90 -21.27
N TRP A 252 23.88 -0.57 -21.98
CA TRP A 252 24.28 -1.21 -23.23
C TRP A 252 24.59 -2.70 -23.04
N GLU A 253 25.45 -3.05 -22.09
CA GLU A 253 25.79 -4.44 -21.78
C GLU A 253 24.54 -5.26 -21.40
N THR A 254 23.64 -4.65 -20.62
CA THR A 254 22.40 -5.28 -20.15
C THR A 254 21.42 -5.50 -21.30
N ALA A 255 21.25 -4.51 -22.17
CA ALA A 255 20.39 -4.60 -23.35
C ALA A 255 20.88 -5.65 -24.33
N GLU A 256 22.18 -5.66 -24.64
CA GLU A 256 22.81 -6.66 -25.50
C GLU A 256 22.66 -8.08 -24.93
N ARG A 257 22.84 -8.23 -23.62
CA ARG A 257 22.66 -9.52 -22.94
C ARG A 257 21.22 -10.03 -23.07
N PHE A 258 20.23 -9.14 -22.94
CA PHE A 258 18.83 -9.51 -23.15
C PHE A 258 18.55 -9.89 -24.61
N ASP A 259 18.96 -9.05 -25.57
CA ASP A 259 18.67 -9.26 -27.00
C ASP A 259 19.38 -10.50 -27.57
N ALA A 260 20.50 -10.94 -26.99
CA ALA A 260 21.18 -12.17 -27.37
C ALA A 260 20.42 -13.47 -27.00
N ALA A 261 19.59 -13.42 -25.95
CA ALA A 261 18.84 -14.57 -25.46
C ALA A 261 17.54 -14.11 -24.75
N PRO A 262 16.57 -13.55 -25.50
CA PRO A 262 15.42 -12.89 -24.90
C PRO A 262 14.52 -13.90 -24.17
N ASP A 263 14.23 -13.61 -22.90
CA ASP A 263 13.29 -14.36 -22.07
C ASP A 263 12.27 -13.38 -21.47
N TYR A 264 11.04 -13.41 -21.97
CA TYR A 264 9.92 -12.59 -21.48
C TYR A 264 9.13 -13.28 -20.35
N GLY A 265 9.56 -14.48 -19.95
CA GLY A 265 8.98 -15.25 -18.89
C GLY A 265 9.48 -14.85 -17.51
N VAL A 266 8.94 -15.53 -16.50
CA VAL A 266 9.26 -15.34 -15.08
C VAL A 266 10.10 -16.49 -14.50
N THR A 267 10.55 -17.41 -15.35
CA THR A 267 11.24 -18.65 -14.95
C THR A 267 12.58 -18.45 -14.27
N ALA A 268 13.26 -17.34 -14.58
CA ALA A 268 14.53 -16.98 -13.95
C ALA A 268 14.36 -16.17 -12.66
N ILE A 269 13.12 -15.86 -12.24
CA ILE A 269 12.86 -15.06 -11.03
C ILE A 269 12.83 -15.97 -9.80
N HIS A 270 13.45 -15.53 -8.71
CA HIS A 270 13.40 -16.23 -7.44
C HIS A 270 11.96 -16.45 -6.95
N PHE A 271 11.72 -17.61 -6.34
CA PHE A 271 10.40 -18.07 -5.88
C PHE A 271 9.38 -18.34 -7.00
N CYS A 272 9.82 -18.45 -8.26
CA CYS A 272 8.96 -18.75 -9.38
C CYS A 272 8.09 -19.99 -9.13
N CYS A 273 6.77 -19.81 -9.27
CA CYS A 273 5.79 -20.88 -9.16
C CYS A 273 4.48 -20.49 -9.87
N GLY A 274 3.65 -21.50 -10.15
CA GLY A 274 2.36 -21.35 -10.82
C GLY A 274 2.31 -22.07 -12.16
N ASP A 275 1.09 -22.34 -12.62
CA ASP A 275 0.80 -22.92 -13.94
C ASP A 275 -0.60 -22.47 -14.39
N PRO A 276 -0.74 -21.76 -15.53
CA PRO A 276 0.35 -21.27 -16.38
C PRO A 276 1.15 -20.16 -15.68
N LEU A 277 2.45 -20.10 -16.00
CA LEU A 277 3.28 -18.97 -15.58
C LEU A 277 2.85 -17.70 -16.32
N PRO A 278 2.81 -16.54 -15.65
CA PRO A 278 2.53 -15.28 -16.31
C PRO A 278 3.66 -14.92 -17.30
N ALA A 279 3.29 -14.26 -18.40
CA ALA A 279 4.23 -13.56 -19.27
C ALA A 279 4.23 -12.08 -18.90
N ALA A 280 5.40 -11.45 -18.94
CA ALA A 280 5.51 -10.01 -18.74
C ALA A 280 5.36 -9.29 -20.09
N PHE A 281 4.66 -8.17 -20.07
CA PHE A 281 4.53 -7.26 -21.20
C PHE A 281 4.98 -5.87 -20.76
N ASP A 282 5.64 -5.16 -21.67
CA ASP A 282 6.16 -3.82 -21.45
C ASP A 282 5.90 -2.94 -22.68
N ASP A 283 6.02 -1.64 -22.49
CA ASP A 283 5.96 -0.62 -23.54
C ASP A 283 7.36 -0.08 -23.92
N ILE A 284 8.44 -0.75 -23.49
CA ILE A 284 9.83 -0.34 -23.75
C ILE A 284 10.16 -0.48 -25.24
N GLY A 285 9.66 -1.53 -25.89
CA GLY A 285 9.86 -1.75 -27.32
C GLY A 285 10.01 -3.23 -27.68
N GLU A 286 10.27 -3.53 -28.94
CA GLU A 286 10.44 -4.91 -29.41
C GLU A 286 11.65 -5.61 -28.78
N THR A 287 12.77 -4.88 -28.67
CA THR A 287 14.03 -5.35 -28.09
C THR A 287 14.52 -4.39 -27.01
N ALA A 288 15.44 -4.82 -26.15
CA ALA A 288 16.02 -3.98 -25.12
C ALA A 288 16.87 -2.86 -25.73
N VAL A 289 17.68 -3.16 -26.75
CA VAL A 289 18.51 -2.16 -27.47
C VAL A 289 17.63 -1.06 -28.06
N ARG A 290 16.58 -1.43 -28.81
CA ARG A 290 15.64 -0.44 -29.39
C ARG A 290 14.94 0.39 -28.33
N GLY A 291 14.64 -0.21 -27.19
CA GLY A 291 14.08 0.50 -26.04
C GLY A 291 15.02 1.56 -25.49
N VAL A 292 16.28 1.19 -25.22
CA VAL A 292 17.30 2.14 -24.75
C VAL A 292 17.52 3.27 -25.76
N GLU A 293 17.63 2.95 -27.04
CA GLU A 293 17.77 3.97 -28.09
C GLU A 293 16.61 4.97 -28.11
N ARG A 294 15.40 4.49 -27.88
CA ARG A 294 14.21 5.33 -27.78
C ARG A 294 14.31 6.26 -26.58
N PHE A 295 14.60 5.71 -25.39
CA PHE A 295 14.75 6.51 -24.17
C PHE A 295 15.82 7.60 -24.30
N ILE A 296 16.98 7.26 -24.90
CA ILE A 296 18.04 8.26 -25.15
C ILE A 296 17.52 9.42 -25.99
N LYS A 297 16.79 9.12 -27.07
CA LYS A 297 16.31 10.11 -28.05
C LYS A 297 15.12 10.94 -27.55
N GLU A 298 14.32 10.41 -26.62
CA GLU A 298 13.14 11.10 -26.09
C GLU A 298 13.50 12.36 -25.27
N ASN A 299 14.71 12.42 -24.70
CA ASN A 299 15.16 13.58 -23.94
C ASN A 299 16.12 14.45 -24.76
N GLU A 300 15.58 15.47 -25.43
CA GLU A 300 16.32 16.37 -26.34
C GLU A 300 17.50 17.10 -25.67
N GLU A 301 17.44 17.38 -24.37
CA GLU A 301 18.47 18.12 -23.65
C GLU A 301 19.73 17.28 -23.39
N THR A 302 19.54 15.99 -23.13
CA THR A 302 20.60 15.08 -22.69
C THR A 302 21.03 14.10 -23.79
N ALA A 303 20.19 13.88 -24.81
CA ALA A 303 20.50 13.06 -25.98
C ALA A 303 21.84 13.45 -26.66
N PRO A 304 22.21 14.73 -26.84
CA PRO A 304 23.48 15.11 -27.46
C PRO A 304 24.73 14.62 -26.71
N VAL A 305 24.59 14.31 -25.41
CA VAL A 305 25.68 13.77 -24.59
C VAL A 305 25.70 12.24 -24.64
N LEU A 306 24.53 11.60 -24.57
CA LEU A 306 24.43 10.14 -24.43
C LEU A 306 24.46 9.41 -25.78
N TRP A 307 23.82 9.95 -26.82
CA TRP A 307 23.70 9.29 -28.12
C TRP A 307 25.05 8.99 -28.79
N PRO A 308 26.04 9.91 -28.83
CA PRO A 308 27.34 9.63 -29.43
C PRO A 308 28.10 8.50 -28.72
N LEU A 309 27.96 8.38 -27.39
CA LEU A 309 28.55 7.30 -26.61
C LEU A 309 27.94 5.96 -26.99
N TRP A 310 26.60 5.91 -27.08
CA TRP A 310 25.85 4.72 -27.45
C TRP A 310 26.18 4.22 -28.86
N GLU A 311 26.19 5.11 -29.86
CA GLU A 311 26.58 4.76 -31.23
C GLU A 311 28.03 4.26 -31.30
N GLY A 312 28.95 4.89 -30.56
CA GLY A 312 30.35 4.50 -30.50
C GLY A 312 30.55 3.02 -30.15
N TRP A 313 29.89 2.54 -29.10
CA TRP A 313 30.00 1.13 -28.67
C TRP A 313 29.27 0.15 -29.58
N SER A 314 28.18 0.60 -30.22
CA SER A 314 27.43 -0.21 -31.17
C SER A 314 28.26 -0.53 -32.42
N HIS A 315 29.14 0.39 -32.82
CA HIS A 315 30.09 0.19 -33.92
C HIS A 315 31.32 -0.64 -33.55
N GLU A 316 31.69 -0.78 -32.28
CA GLU A 316 32.80 -1.65 -31.84
C GLU A 316 32.50 -3.14 -31.98
N LYS A 317 31.23 -3.52 -32.15
CA LYS A 317 30.77 -4.91 -32.36
C LYS A 317 30.48 -5.28 -33.82
N ALA A 318 30.40 -4.30 -34.73
CA ALA A 318 30.09 -4.52 -36.16
C ALA A 318 31.36 -4.84 -36.97
#